data_AF-A0A973A8I6-F1
#
_entry.id   AF-A0A973A8I6-F1
#
_cell.length_a   1.000
_cell.length_b   1.000
_cell.length_c   1.000
_cell.angle_alpha   90.00
_cell.angle_beta   90.00
_cell.angle_gamma   90.00
#
_symmetry.space_group_name_H-M   'P 1'
#
loop_
_entity.id
_entity.type
_entity.pdbx_description
1 polymer ?
#
loop_
_entity_poly.entity_id
_entity_poly.type
_entity_poly.pdbx_seq_one_letter_code
_entity_poly.pdbx_strand_id
1 'polypeptide(L)'
;MAEDLVYTSFEMAAEIGGDIAPAIYANYFARCPGSQALMSHIDDLVRGKMLEEVYRLLMLEDYCEEQGYLNFEIKNHKLAYSVEANMYGNLLAAIQDTVRSTLGEAWQPAFEAAWQQRVGDLMQEINARI
;
A
#
# COMPACT_ATOMS: atom_id res chain seq x y z
N MET A 1 -2.23 -15.26 -20.33
CA MET A 1 -2.35 -14.89 -18.91
C MET A 1 -3.32 -13.73 -18.85
N ALA A 2 -4.19 -13.66 -17.84
CA ALA A 2 -5.03 -12.48 -17.66
C ALA A 2 -4.11 -11.29 -17.34
N GLU A 3 -4.57 -10.08 -17.64
CA GLU A 3 -3.84 -8.85 -17.29
C GLU A 3 -3.94 -8.59 -15.78
N ASP A 4 -2.82 -8.34 -15.09
CA ASP A 4 -2.84 -7.93 -13.69
C ASP A 4 -3.36 -6.49 -13.59
N LEU A 5 -4.63 -6.37 -13.23
CA LEU A 5 -5.35 -5.10 -13.13
C LEU A 5 -4.81 -4.16 -12.03
N VAL A 6 -4.20 -4.67 -10.97
CA VAL A 6 -3.57 -3.83 -9.95
C VAL A 6 -2.30 -3.22 -10.53
N TYR A 7 -1.46 -4.05 -11.17
CA TYR A 7 -0.25 -3.59 -11.85
C TYR A 7 -0.57 -2.58 -12.97
N THR A 8 -1.52 -2.89 -13.86
CA THR A 8 -1.96 -1.97 -14.93
C THR A 8 -2.42 -0.63 -14.36
N SER A 9 -3.19 -0.63 -13.27
CA SER A 9 -3.66 0.63 -12.67
C SER A 9 -2.51 1.49 -12.09
N PHE A 10 -1.43 0.87 -11.59
CA PHE A 10 -0.24 1.58 -11.18
C PHE A 10 0.54 2.16 -12.36
N GLU A 11 0.71 1.39 -13.45
CA GLU A 11 1.35 1.91 -14.67
C GLU A 11 0.61 3.14 -15.20
N MET A 12 -0.72 3.06 -15.31
CA MET A 12 -1.54 4.19 -15.72
C MET A 12 -1.40 5.39 -14.76
N ALA A 13 -1.35 5.15 -13.44
CA ALA A 13 -1.18 6.23 -12.48
C ALA A 13 0.19 6.91 -12.61
N ALA A 14 1.24 6.15 -12.88
CA ALA A 14 2.58 6.68 -13.11
C ALA A 14 2.64 7.51 -14.41
N GLU A 15 1.99 7.05 -15.48
CA GLU A 15 1.91 7.79 -16.75
C GLU A 15 1.13 9.11 -16.63
N ILE A 16 0.02 9.12 -15.89
CA ILE A 16 -0.87 10.28 -15.74
C ILE A 16 -0.34 11.26 -14.68
N GLY A 17 0.05 10.74 -13.51
CA GLY A 17 0.34 11.52 -12.31
C GLY A 17 1.83 11.74 -12.04
N GLY A 18 2.73 10.99 -12.68
CA GLY A 18 4.15 10.99 -12.34
C GLY A 18 4.37 10.43 -10.93
N ASP A 19 5.04 11.20 -10.06
CA ASP A 19 5.25 10.81 -8.67
C ASP A 19 4.01 11.05 -7.81
N ILE A 20 3.32 9.96 -7.46
CA ILE A 20 2.14 9.97 -6.59
C ILE A 20 2.45 9.74 -5.11
N ALA A 21 3.72 9.49 -4.73
CA ALA A 21 4.10 9.20 -3.34
C ALA A 21 3.75 10.33 -2.35
N PRO A 22 3.95 11.62 -2.68
CA PRO A 22 3.54 12.71 -1.78
C PRO A 22 2.04 12.71 -1.48
N ALA A 23 1.21 12.40 -2.49
CA ALA A 23 -0.24 12.33 -2.34
C ALA A 23 -0.69 11.13 -1.49
N ILE A 24 0.00 9.98 -1.61
CA ILE A 24 -0.25 8.80 -0.77
C ILE A 24 0.01 9.12 0.70
N TYR A 25 1.16 9.71 1.03
CA TYR A 25 1.46 10.06 2.42
C TYR A 25 0.51 11.12 2.98
N ALA A 26 0.13 12.11 2.18
CA ALA A 26 -0.87 13.09 2.59
C ALA A 26 -2.22 12.41 2.90
N ASN A 27 -2.69 11.51 2.03
CA ASN A 27 -3.91 10.76 2.22
C ASN A 27 -3.83 9.81 3.43
N TYR A 28 -2.69 9.16 3.63
CA TYR A 28 -2.47 8.24 4.73
C TYR A 28 -2.48 8.95 6.08
N PHE A 29 -1.75 10.07 6.20
CA PHE A 29 -1.68 10.84 7.44
C PHE A 29 -2.99 11.55 7.77
N ALA A 30 -3.77 11.96 6.77
CA ALA A 30 -5.12 12.47 6.98
C ALA A 30 -6.06 11.40 7.55
N ARG A 31 -5.89 10.14 7.15
CA ARG A 31 -6.71 8.99 7.60
C ARG A 31 -6.28 8.44 8.95
N CYS A 32 -4.97 8.43 9.20
CA CYS A 32 -4.39 7.85 10.41
C CYS A 32 -3.39 8.85 11.04
N PRO A 33 -3.86 9.84 11.82
CA PRO A 33 -2.96 10.79 12.49
C PRO A 33 -1.92 10.12 13.39
N GLY A 34 -2.23 8.94 13.94
CA GLY A 34 -1.29 8.13 14.71
C GLY A 34 -0.07 7.69 13.90
N SER A 35 -0.24 7.34 12.62
CA SER A 35 0.90 6.99 11.75
C SER A 35 1.77 8.20 11.42
N GLN A 36 1.17 9.38 11.27
CA GLN A 36 1.92 10.63 11.07
C GLN A 36 2.84 10.92 12.27
N ALA A 37 2.32 10.76 13.49
CA ALA A 37 3.11 10.94 14.70
C ALA A 37 4.28 9.95 14.75
N LEU A 38 4.01 8.67 14.46
CA LEU A 38 5.00 7.59 14.47
C LEU A 38 6.12 7.82 13.44
N MET A 39 5.75 8.30 12.25
CA MET A 39 6.69 8.51 11.16
C MET A 39 7.35 9.89 11.17
N SER A 40 7.03 10.77 12.11
CA SER A 40 7.48 12.18 12.13
C SER A 40 9.00 12.36 12.12
N HIS A 41 9.76 11.37 12.62
CA HIS A 41 11.23 11.36 12.65
C HIS A 41 11.88 10.57 11.52
N ILE A 42 11.08 9.90 10.68
CA ILE A 42 11.57 9.12 9.54
C ILE A 42 11.81 10.08 8.38
N ASP A 43 13.03 10.08 7.84
CA ASP A 43 13.39 10.89 6.68
C ASP A 43 12.70 10.40 5.40
N ASP A 44 12.64 11.29 4.40
CA ASP A 44 11.93 11.02 3.15
C ASP A 44 12.55 9.87 2.35
N LEU A 45 13.86 9.61 2.49
CA LEU A 45 14.52 8.48 1.82
C LEU A 45 14.07 7.14 2.39
N VAL A 46 13.98 7.02 3.72
CA VAL A 46 13.49 5.81 4.37
C VAL A 46 12.02 5.60 4.07
N ARG A 47 11.21 6.67 4.05
CA ARG A 47 9.80 6.60 3.62
C ARG A 47 9.68 6.11 2.17
N GLY A 48 10.49 6.65 1.26
CA GLY A 48 10.53 6.21 -0.14
C GLY A 48 10.79 4.71 -0.27
N LYS A 49 11.83 4.20 0.40
CA LYS A 49 12.16 2.76 0.40
C LYS A 49 11.05 1.89 0.98
N MET A 50 10.42 2.35 2.07
CA MET A 50 9.28 1.65 2.65
C MET A 50 8.13 1.55 1.65
N LEU A 51 7.81 2.65 0.95
CA LEU A 51 6.73 2.67 -0.02
C LEU A 51 7.04 1.84 -1.26
N GLU A 52 8.30 1.80 -1.71
CA GLU A 52 8.77 0.91 -2.78
C GLU A 52 8.47 -0.57 -2.47
N GLU A 53 8.75 -1.03 -1.24
CA GLU A 53 8.44 -2.41 -0.83
C GLU A 53 6.93 -2.69 -0.77
N VAL A 54 6.13 -1.69 -0.38
CA VAL A 54 4.67 -1.82 -0.40
C VAL A 54 4.14 -1.91 -1.82
N TYR A 55 4.66 -1.10 -2.76
CA TYR A 55 4.31 -1.23 -4.18
C TYR A 55 4.71 -2.60 -4.73
N ARG A 56 5.93 -3.06 -4.43
CA ARG A 56 6.40 -4.38 -4.85
C ARG A 56 5.44 -5.48 -4.41
N LEU A 57 5.02 -5.50 -3.14
CA LEU A 57 4.05 -6.47 -2.63
C LEU A 57 2.67 -6.32 -3.26
N LEU A 58 2.17 -5.09 -3.45
CA LEU A 58 0.89 -4.84 -4.08
C LEU A 58 0.86 -5.24 -5.56
N MET A 59 1.99 -5.25 -6.25
CA MET A 59 2.11 -5.63 -7.66
C MET A 59 2.25 -7.15 -7.89
N LEU A 60 2.35 -7.97 -6.83
CA LEU A 60 2.39 -9.43 -6.96
C LEU A 60 0.97 -10.02 -7.01
N GLU A 61 0.64 -10.73 -8.10
CA GLU A 61 -0.62 -11.49 -8.20
C GLU A 61 -0.87 -12.40 -7.01
N ASP A 62 0.19 -13.05 -6.54
CA ASP A 62 0.20 -13.87 -5.35
C ASP A 62 1.39 -13.50 -4.47
N TYR A 63 1.13 -13.02 -3.25
CA TYR A 63 2.17 -12.66 -2.30
C TYR A 63 2.78 -13.88 -1.60
N CYS A 64 2.26 -15.10 -1.80
CA CYS A 64 2.68 -16.29 -1.05
C CYS A 64 4.18 -16.57 -1.14
N GLU A 65 4.81 -16.29 -2.29
CA GLU A 65 6.27 -16.42 -2.45
C GLU A 65 7.06 -15.44 -1.55
N GLU A 66 6.43 -14.33 -1.17
CA GLU A 66 6.97 -13.25 -0.34
C GLU A 66 6.40 -13.25 1.09
N GLN A 67 5.58 -14.24 1.45
CA GLN A 67 4.93 -14.31 2.76
C GLN A 67 5.96 -14.29 3.91
N GLY A 68 7.13 -14.91 3.72
CA GLY A 68 8.23 -14.88 4.69
C GLY A 68 8.75 -13.46 4.94
N TYR A 69 8.91 -12.68 3.87
CA TYR A 69 9.33 -11.28 3.95
C TYR A 69 8.25 -10.41 4.60
N LEU A 70 7.00 -10.52 4.15
CA LEU A 70 5.87 -9.80 4.74
C LEU A 70 5.76 -10.06 6.26
N ASN A 71 5.87 -11.32 6.68
CA ASN A 71 5.79 -11.70 8.09
C ASN A 71 6.97 -11.20 8.92
N PHE A 72 8.17 -11.14 8.33
CA PHE A 72 9.32 -10.50 8.96
C PHE A 72 9.07 -9.01 9.19
N GLU A 73 8.60 -8.28 8.17
CA GLU A 73 8.31 -6.85 8.28
C GLU A 73 7.20 -6.56 9.29
N ILE A 74 6.10 -7.34 9.30
CA ILE A 74 5.02 -7.18 10.30
C ILE A 74 5.57 -7.31 11.72
N LYS A 75 6.38 -8.35 11.97
CA LYS A 75 6.98 -8.59 13.29
C LYS A 75 7.94 -7.46 13.66
N ASN A 76 8.78 -7.02 12.74
CA ASN A 76 9.71 -5.92 12.96
C ASN A 76 8.98 -4.61 13.26
N HIS A 77 8.01 -4.24 12.43
CA HIS A 77 7.19 -3.04 12.60
C HIS A 77 6.43 -3.02 13.93
N LYS A 78 5.83 -4.14 14.31
CA LYS A 78 5.14 -4.26 15.60
C LYS A 78 6.10 -4.11 16.79
N LEU A 79 7.21 -4.86 16.78
CA LEU A 79 8.10 -4.95 17.95
C LEU A 79 9.05 -3.77 18.09
N ALA A 80 9.59 -3.26 16.98
CA ALA A 80 10.57 -2.19 16.97
C ALA A 80 9.92 -0.80 16.87
N TYR A 81 8.78 -0.69 16.19
CA TYR A 81 8.18 0.60 15.87
C TYR A 81 6.74 0.77 16.38
N SER A 82 6.20 -0.20 17.12
CA SER A 82 4.84 -0.13 17.69
C SER A 82 3.75 0.15 16.65
N VAL A 83 3.94 -0.31 15.41
CA VAL A 83 2.91 -0.23 14.38
C VAL A 83 1.74 -1.12 14.76
N GLU A 84 0.53 -0.66 14.49
CA GLU A 84 -0.74 -1.34 14.74
C GLU A 84 -1.40 -1.83 13.44
N ALA A 85 -2.29 -2.83 13.53
CA ALA A 85 -2.98 -3.42 12.37
C ALA A 85 -3.72 -2.37 11.50
N ASN A 86 -4.37 -1.41 12.16
CA ASN A 86 -5.11 -0.35 11.49
C ASN A 86 -4.21 0.56 10.63
N MET A 87 -2.92 0.70 10.96
CA MET A 87 -1.99 1.54 10.23
C MET A 87 -1.71 0.95 8.84
N TYR A 88 -1.56 -0.38 8.74
CA TYR A 88 -1.45 -1.07 7.46
C TYR A 88 -2.68 -0.87 6.58
N GLY A 89 -3.87 -1.13 7.14
CA GLY A 89 -5.13 -0.96 6.39
C GLY A 89 -5.33 0.46 5.90
N ASN A 90 -4.99 1.46 6.71
CA ASN A 90 -5.07 2.87 6.31
C ASN A 90 -4.05 3.24 5.22
N LEU A 91 -2.84 2.67 5.25
CA LEU A 91 -1.85 2.89 4.20
C LEU A 91 -2.31 2.29 2.87
N LEU A 92 -2.73 1.02 2.87
CA LEU A 92 -3.20 0.33 1.67
C LEU A 92 -4.41 1.05 1.05
N ALA A 93 -5.36 1.49 1.89
CA ALA A 93 -6.49 2.30 1.44
C ALA A 93 -6.06 3.67 0.87
N ALA A 94 -5.08 4.33 1.49
CA ALA A 94 -4.54 5.59 0.97
C ALA A 94 -3.87 5.41 -0.40
N ILE A 95 -3.18 4.29 -0.61
CA ILE A 95 -2.58 3.96 -1.92
C ILE A 95 -3.67 3.76 -2.96
N GLN A 96 -4.64 2.86 -2.72
CA GLN A 96 -5.75 2.60 -3.64
C GLN A 96 -6.48 3.90 -4.00
N ASP A 97 -6.82 4.71 -2.99
CA ASP A 97 -7.55 5.95 -3.22
C ASP A 97 -6.73 7.00 -3.98
N THR A 98 -5.41 7.00 -3.83
CA THR A 98 -4.53 7.88 -4.61
C THR A 98 -4.46 7.42 -6.07
N VAL A 99 -4.30 6.11 -6.32
CA VAL A 99 -4.34 5.55 -7.68
C VAL A 99 -5.69 5.85 -8.34
N ARG A 100 -6.79 5.54 -7.67
CA ARG A 100 -8.16 5.82 -8.12
C ARG A 100 -8.38 7.30 -8.44
N SER A 101 -7.92 8.19 -7.57
CA SER A 101 -8.05 9.64 -7.79
C SER A 101 -7.18 10.14 -8.94
N THR A 102 -5.99 9.56 -9.11
CA THR A 102 -5.07 9.88 -10.24
C THR A 102 -5.67 9.46 -11.58
N LEU A 103 -6.27 8.27 -11.63
CA LEU A 103 -6.92 7.76 -12.85
C LEU A 103 -8.21 8.51 -13.19
N GLY A 104 -8.93 9.03 -12.19
CA GLY A 104 -10.18 9.76 -12.41
C GLY A 104 -11.20 8.91 -13.17
N GLU A 105 -11.64 9.39 -14.33
CA GLU A 105 -12.59 8.68 -15.21
C GLU A 105 -12.03 7.39 -15.81
N ALA A 106 -10.69 7.22 -15.84
CA ALA A 106 -10.06 5.99 -16.30
C ALA A 106 -10.13 4.85 -15.27
N TRP A 107 -10.56 5.11 -14.03
CA TRP A 107 -10.75 4.07 -13.03
C TRP A 107 -12.01 3.24 -13.34
N GLN A 108 -11.82 1.95 -13.61
CA GLN A 108 -12.90 1.03 -13.98
C GLN A 108 -13.31 0.13 -12.80
N PRO A 109 -14.56 -0.39 -12.79
CA PRO A 109 -15.01 -1.34 -11.77
C PRO A 109 -14.15 -2.60 -11.65
N ALA A 110 -13.47 -3.00 -12.73
CA ALA A 110 -12.56 -4.13 -12.71
C ALA A 110 -11.31 -3.86 -11.86
N PHE A 111 -10.75 -2.64 -11.90
CA PHE A 111 -9.66 -2.24 -11.01
C PHE A 111 -10.12 -2.28 -9.55
N GLU A 112 -11.31 -1.76 -9.27
CA GLU A 112 -11.87 -1.78 -7.91
C GLU A 112 -11.94 -3.20 -7.34
N ALA A 113 -12.48 -4.15 -8.10
CA ALA A 113 -12.57 -5.55 -7.67
C ALA A 113 -11.18 -6.19 -7.46
N ALA A 114 -10.23 -5.93 -8.36
CA ALA A 114 -8.86 -6.47 -8.27
C ALA A 114 -8.12 -5.92 -7.03
N TRP A 115 -8.27 -4.61 -6.77
CA TRP A 115 -7.70 -3.97 -5.57
C TRP A 115 -8.31 -4.49 -4.28
N GLN A 116 -9.63 -4.66 -4.22
CA GLN A 116 -10.31 -5.23 -3.05
C GLN A 116 -9.81 -6.63 -2.74
N GLN A 117 -9.59 -7.46 -3.77
CA GLN A 117 -9.02 -8.79 -3.60
C GLN A 117 -7.57 -8.70 -3.09
N ARG A 118 -6.69 -7.97 -3.79
CA ARG A 118 -5.26 -7.84 -3.45
C ARG A 118 -5.04 -7.30 -2.03
N VAL A 119 -5.76 -6.22 -1.66
CA VAL A 119 -5.69 -5.64 -0.32
C VAL A 119 -6.29 -6.58 0.72
N GLY A 120 -7.38 -7.27 0.39
CA GLY A 120 -8.01 -8.26 1.28
C GLY A 120 -7.05 -9.39 1.65
N ASP A 121 -6.34 -9.94 0.67
CA ASP A 121 -5.39 -11.03 0.84
C ASP A 121 -4.21 -10.61 1.74
N LEU A 122 -3.63 -9.44 1.50
CA LEU A 122 -2.56 -8.88 2.34
C LEU A 122 -3.07 -8.60 3.77
N MET A 123 -4.25 -7.98 3.91
CA MET A 123 -4.82 -7.66 5.21
C MET A 123 -5.18 -8.91 6.02
N GLN A 124 -5.59 -9.99 5.36
CA GLN A 124 -5.83 -11.27 6.03
C GLN A 124 -4.54 -11.81 6.68
N GLU A 125 -3.42 -11.82 5.95
CA GLU A 125 -2.13 -12.24 6.53
C GLU A 125 -1.66 -11.28 7.61
N ILE A 126 -1.73 -9.96 7.39
CA ILE A 126 -1.33 -8.96 8.38
C ILE A 126 -2.08 -9.19 9.70
N ASN A 127 -3.41 -9.28 9.65
CA ASN A 127 -4.26 -9.46 10.84
C ASN A 127 -4.01 -10.80 11.55
N ALA A 128 -3.51 -11.82 10.84
CA ALA A 128 -3.15 -13.10 11.45
C ALA A 128 -1.83 -13.05 12.24
N ARG A 129 -1.10 -11.92 12.21
CA ARG A 129 0.27 -11.78 12.73
C ARG A 129 0.46 -10.62 13.72
N ILE A 130 -0.52 -9.72 13.83
CA ILE A 130 -0.45 -8.51 14.67
C ILE A 130 -1.52 -8.46 15.76
#